data_AF-A0A0P8BXC4-F1
#
_entry.id   AF-A0A0P8BXC4-F1
#
_cell.length_a   1.000
_cell.length_b   1.000
_cell.length_c   1.000
_cell.angle_alpha   90.00
_cell.angle_beta   90.00
_cell.angle_gamma   90.00
#
_symmetry.space_group_name_H-M   'P 1'
#
loop_
_entity.id
_entity.type
_entity.pdbx_description
1 polymer ?
#
loop_
_entity_poly.entity_id
_entity_poly.type
_entity_poly.pdbx_seq_one_letter_code
_entity_poly.pdbx_strand_id
1 'polypeptide(L)'
;MRRSGSRMRLLLAAVFFLSATGLQAANPVYIKCAFKQGNGDPWPVMITADEANGLVTLLFEQNGRVSRMKASFGPELVKFGNGSIDYQLSRVDLKIQRYTAILRQTDTAQCVLAEPPKRAF
;
A
#
# COMPACT_ATOMS: atom_id res chain seq x y z
N MET A 1 -8.11 71.53 32.90
CA MET A 1 -6.79 70.89 32.63
C MET A 1 -7.03 69.44 32.20
N ARG A 2 -6.44 69.02 31.06
CA ARG A 2 -5.86 67.70 30.71
C ARG A 2 -6.63 66.41 31.09
N ARG A 3 -6.85 65.38 30.26
CA ARG A 3 -6.32 64.89 28.96
C ARG A 3 -7.32 63.78 28.51
N SER A 4 -7.94 63.86 27.33
CA SER A 4 -7.57 63.11 26.12
C SER A 4 -6.72 61.85 26.34
N GLY A 5 -7.31 60.68 26.11
CA GLY A 5 -6.64 59.37 26.11
C GLY A 5 -7.22 58.47 25.02
N SER A 6 -6.63 58.59 23.84
CA SER A 6 -6.96 57.86 22.61
C SER A 6 -6.45 56.40 22.65
N ARG A 7 -7.22 55.51 22.02
CA ARG A 7 -6.79 54.36 21.20
C ARG A 7 -6.02 53.23 21.88
N MET A 8 -6.48 52.00 21.69
CA MET A 8 -5.79 51.04 20.81
C MET A 8 -6.67 49.79 20.65
N ARG A 9 -7.35 49.65 19.52
CA ARG A 9 -7.97 48.38 19.11
C ARG A 9 -6.85 47.50 18.56
N LEU A 10 -6.39 46.54 19.34
CA LEU A 10 -5.43 45.53 18.89
C LEU A 10 -6.20 44.50 18.03
N LEU A 11 -6.10 44.64 16.71
CA LEU A 11 -6.50 43.62 15.75
C LEU A 11 -5.44 42.52 15.78
N LEU A 12 -5.70 41.42 16.50
CA LEU A 12 -4.94 40.19 16.34
C LEU A 12 -5.27 39.60 14.96
N ALA A 13 -4.38 39.81 14.01
CA ALA A 13 -4.36 39.08 12.75
C ALA A 13 -3.97 37.62 13.05
N ALA A 14 -4.97 36.74 13.12
CA ALA A 14 -4.75 35.30 13.14
C ALA A 14 -4.24 34.87 11.75
N VAL A 15 -2.91 34.77 11.62
CA VAL A 15 -2.26 34.17 10.45
C VAL A 15 -2.55 32.68 10.48
N PHE A 16 -3.67 32.29 9.86
CA PHE A 16 -3.93 30.90 9.49
C PHE A 16 -2.89 30.52 8.42
N PHE A 17 -1.76 29.98 8.87
CA PHE A 17 -0.89 29.17 8.02
C PHE A 17 -1.70 27.93 7.62
N LEU A 18 -2.43 28.02 6.50
CA LEU A 18 -2.81 26.84 5.71
C LEU A 18 -1.51 26.25 5.17
N SER A 19 -0.85 25.44 5.98
CA SER A 19 0.13 24.48 5.52
C SER A 19 -0.61 23.51 4.61
N ALA A 20 -0.56 23.81 3.30
CA ALA A 20 -0.88 22.89 2.23
C ALA A 20 0.08 21.70 2.34
N THR A 21 -0.26 20.75 3.21
CA THR A 21 0.31 19.41 3.16
C THR A 21 -0.19 18.81 1.87
N GLY A 22 0.59 18.95 0.81
CA GLY A 22 0.38 18.22 -0.42
C GLY A 22 0.24 16.75 -0.04
N LEU A 23 -0.95 16.19 -0.29
CA LEU A 23 -1.19 14.76 -0.31
C LEU A 23 -0.29 14.22 -1.41
N GLN A 24 0.95 13.91 -1.06
CA GLN A 24 1.88 13.22 -1.91
C GLN A 24 1.26 11.84 -2.08
N ALA A 25 0.50 11.66 -3.16
CA ALA A 25 -0.10 10.39 -3.52
C ALA A 25 1.05 9.37 -3.52
N ALA A 26 1.06 8.49 -2.52
CA ALA A 26 2.09 7.50 -2.39
C ALA A 26 2.11 6.70 -3.69
N ASN A 27 3.24 6.73 -4.39
CA ASN A 27 3.38 5.97 -5.63
C ASN A 27 3.11 4.49 -5.31
N PRO A 28 2.39 3.77 -6.18
CA PRO A 28 2.16 2.35 -5.98
C PRO A 28 3.48 1.61 -5.80
N VAL A 29 3.56 0.75 -4.79
CA VAL A 29 4.74 -0.06 -4.55
C VAL A 29 4.61 -1.36 -5.33
N TYR A 30 5.62 -1.67 -6.14
CA TYR A 30 5.67 -2.89 -6.95
C TYR A 30 6.58 -3.91 -6.26
N ILE A 31 6.08 -5.12 -6.10
CA ILE A 31 6.71 -6.19 -5.34
C ILE A 31 6.62 -7.47 -6.18
N LYS A 32 7.72 -8.18 -6.35
CA LYS A 32 7.76 -9.47 -7.04
C LYS A 32 7.94 -10.58 -6.02
N CYS A 33 7.06 -11.57 -6.01
CA CYS A 33 7.13 -12.75 -5.15
C CYS A 33 7.15 -14.02 -6.02
N ALA A 34 7.78 -15.08 -5.54
CA ALA A 34 7.77 -16.39 -6.21
C ALA A 34 7.35 -17.50 -5.22
N PHE A 35 6.13 -18.01 -5.37
CA PHE A 35 5.65 -19.16 -4.60
C PHE A 35 6.23 -20.45 -5.18
N LYS A 36 6.52 -21.45 -4.35
CA LYS A 36 6.88 -22.77 -4.87
C LYS A 36 5.61 -23.54 -5.22
N GLN A 37 5.54 -24.09 -6.43
CA GLN A 37 4.48 -25.01 -6.82
C GLN A 37 4.75 -26.42 -6.29
N GLY A 38 3.77 -27.33 -6.37
CA GLY A 38 3.92 -28.71 -5.90
C GLY A 38 5.01 -29.50 -6.62
N ASN A 39 5.41 -29.09 -7.83
CA ASN A 39 6.53 -29.66 -8.59
C ASN A 39 7.89 -28.96 -8.29
N GLY A 40 7.92 -27.97 -7.40
CA GLY A 40 9.11 -27.19 -7.06
C GLY A 40 9.36 -25.95 -7.93
N ASP A 41 8.62 -25.79 -9.03
CA ASP A 41 8.80 -24.65 -9.94
C ASP A 41 8.35 -23.34 -9.29
N PRO A 42 9.03 -22.22 -9.58
CA PRO A 42 8.61 -20.92 -9.11
C PRO A 42 7.34 -20.46 -9.84
N TRP A 43 6.35 -20.00 -9.08
CA TRP A 43 5.17 -19.31 -9.56
C TRP A 43 5.29 -17.81 -9.28
N PRO A 44 5.76 -17.02 -10.26
CA PRO A 44 5.96 -15.59 -10.08
C PRO A 44 4.63 -14.84 -10.02
N VAL A 45 4.52 -13.95 -9.04
CA VAL A 45 3.39 -13.05 -8.84
C VAL A 45 3.92 -11.65 -8.61
N MET A 46 3.47 -10.71 -9.44
CA MET A 46 3.70 -9.29 -9.27
C MET A 46 2.57 -8.71 -8.42
N ILE A 47 2.93 -7.93 -7.41
CA ILE A 47 2.01 -7.34 -6.44
C ILE A 47 2.20 -5.84 -6.50
N THR A 48 1.11 -5.12 -6.74
CA THR A 48 1.07 -3.66 -6.65
C THR A 48 0.24 -3.29 -5.42
N ALA A 49 0.87 -2.62 -4.45
CA ALA A 49 0.20 -2.07 -3.28
C ALA A 49 -0.14 -0.59 -3.51
N ASP A 50 -1.43 -0.27 -3.45
CA ASP A 50 -1.98 1.07 -3.58
C ASP A 50 -2.64 1.47 -2.25
N GLU A 51 -1.81 2.01 -1.35
CA GLU A 51 -2.22 2.43 0.00
C GLU A 51 -3.25 3.55 -0.03
N ALA A 52 -3.15 4.46 -1.00
CA ALA A 52 -4.07 5.59 -1.13
C ALA A 52 -5.50 5.13 -1.42
N ASN A 53 -5.66 4.08 -2.24
CA ASN A 53 -6.98 3.54 -2.59
C ASN A 53 -7.40 2.33 -1.74
N GLY A 54 -6.54 1.82 -0.86
CA GLY A 54 -6.85 0.64 -0.05
C GLY A 54 -6.90 -0.66 -0.86
N LEU A 55 -6.08 -0.77 -1.91
CA LEU A 55 -6.14 -1.87 -2.88
C LEU A 55 -4.79 -2.56 -3.07
N VAL A 56 -4.84 -3.86 -3.31
CA VAL A 56 -3.71 -4.66 -3.81
C VAL A 56 -4.10 -5.28 -5.14
N THR A 57 -3.21 -5.20 -6.12
CA THR A 57 -3.36 -5.86 -7.42
C THR A 57 -2.30 -6.95 -7.56
N LEU A 58 -2.73 -8.17 -7.87
CA LEU A 58 -1.88 -9.31 -8.20
C LEU A 58 -1.90 -9.52 -9.71
N LEU A 59 -0.73 -9.62 -10.34
CA LEU A 59 -0.54 -10.07 -11.71
C LEU A 59 0.22 -11.41 -11.66
N PHE A 60 -0.43 -12.45 -12.15
CA PHE A 60 0.16 -13.78 -12.29
C PHE A 60 0.87 -13.84 -13.64
N GLU A 61 2.20 -13.66 -13.67
CA GLU A 61 2.96 -13.52 -14.92
C GLU A 61 2.81 -14.73 -15.86
N GLN A 62 2.64 -15.94 -15.29
CA GLN A 62 2.49 -17.18 -16.06
C GLN A 62 1.29 -17.20 -17.00
N ASN A 63 0.18 -16.55 -16.63
CA ASN A 63 -1.06 -16.60 -17.42
C ASN A 63 -1.70 -15.22 -17.66
N GLY A 64 -0.99 -14.15 -17.30
CA GLY A 64 -1.47 -12.76 -17.45
C GLY A 64 -2.69 -12.41 -16.60
N ARG A 65 -3.14 -13.29 -15.70
CA ARG A 65 -4.33 -13.04 -14.88
C ARG A 65 -4.06 -11.89 -13.92
N VAL A 66 -4.98 -10.93 -13.87
CA VAL A 66 -4.98 -9.82 -12.92
C VAL A 66 -6.09 -10.03 -11.89
N SER A 67 -5.77 -9.87 -10.61
CA SER A 67 -6.75 -9.90 -9.53
C SER A 67 -6.56 -8.68 -8.64
N ARG A 68 -7.65 -7.97 -8.35
CA ARG A 68 -7.63 -6.78 -7.51
C ARG A 68 -8.48 -7.02 -6.27
N MET A 69 -7.94 -6.70 -5.11
CA MET A 69 -8.56 -6.99 -3.82
C MET A 69 -8.46 -5.77 -2.91
N LYS A 70 -9.44 -5.62 -2.01
CA LYS A 70 -9.33 -4.70 -0.88
C LYS A 70 -8.24 -5.18 0.07
N ALA A 71 -7.49 -4.26 0.61
CA ALA A 71 -6.42 -4.53 1.53
C ALA A 71 -6.53 -3.67 2.79
N SER A 72 -6.08 -4.24 3.91
CA SER A 72 -5.85 -3.53 5.16
C SER A 72 -4.34 -3.32 5.29
N PHE A 73 -3.93 -2.06 5.36
CA PHE A 73 -2.53 -1.65 5.45
C PHE A 73 -2.17 -1.32 6.90
N GLY A 74 -1.28 -2.12 7.48
CA GLY A 74 -0.61 -1.82 8.73
C GLY A 74 0.84 -1.38 8.51
N PRO A 75 1.54 -1.00 9.60
CA PRO A 75 2.95 -0.62 9.54
C PRO A 75 3.85 -1.81 9.15
N GLU A 76 3.53 -3.02 9.61
CA GLU A 76 4.34 -4.21 9.38
C GLU A 76 3.73 -5.19 8.39
N LEU A 77 2.40 -5.20 8.28
CA LEU A 77 1.65 -6.20 7.51
C LEU A 77 0.64 -5.54 6.58
N VAL A 78 0.51 -6.09 5.39
CA VAL A 78 -0.61 -5.83 4.47
C VAL A 78 -1.44 -7.11 4.36
N LYS A 79 -2.72 -7.03 4.71
CA LYS A 79 -3.64 -8.17 4.67
C LYS A 79 -4.66 -7.97 3.56
N PHE A 80 -4.86 -8.95 2.70
CA PHE A 80 -5.80 -8.87 1.58
C PHE A 80 -6.26 -10.27 1.17
N GLY A 81 -7.46 -10.39 0.64
CA GLY A 81 -8.03 -11.70 0.32
C GLY A 81 -9.53 -11.64 0.06
N ASN A 82 -10.13 -12.81 -0.12
CA ASN A 82 -11.56 -12.97 -0.34
C ASN A 82 -12.18 -14.10 0.50
N GLY A 83 -11.48 -14.58 1.54
CA GLY A 83 -11.91 -15.68 2.42
C GLY A 83 -11.75 -17.08 1.83
N SER A 84 -11.61 -17.22 0.50
CA SER A 84 -11.17 -18.46 -0.13
C SER A 84 -9.65 -18.51 -0.25
N ILE A 85 -9.04 -17.36 -0.55
CA ILE A 85 -7.60 -17.17 -0.57
C ILE A 85 -7.29 -15.87 0.18
N ASP A 86 -6.47 -15.97 1.22
CA ASP A 86 -6.06 -14.86 2.05
C ASP A 86 -4.54 -14.72 2.04
N TYR A 87 -4.07 -13.48 2.01
CA TYR A 87 -2.67 -13.13 1.92
C TYR A 87 -2.26 -12.23 3.08
N GLN A 88 -1.02 -12.44 3.55
CA GLN A 88 -0.35 -11.56 4.49
C GLN A 88 1.04 -11.24 3.97
N LEU A 89 1.29 -9.98 3.63
CA LEU A 89 2.57 -9.49 3.15
C LEU A 89 3.27 -8.70 4.26
N SER A 90 4.45 -9.16 4.69
CA SER A 90 5.34 -8.42 5.57
C SER A 90 6.04 -7.29 4.82
N ARG A 91 5.89 -6.07 5.32
CA ARG A 91 6.56 -4.85 4.81
C ARG A 91 8.00 -4.74 5.28
N VAL A 92 8.36 -5.47 6.35
CA VAL A 92 9.70 -5.45 6.95
C VAL A 92 10.61 -6.45 6.26
N ASP A 93 10.16 -7.71 6.18
CA ASP A 93 10.99 -8.81 5.68
C ASP A 93 10.71 -9.16 4.21
N LEU A 94 9.76 -8.46 3.58
CA LEU A 94 9.26 -8.73 2.23
C LEU A 94 8.89 -10.20 2.02
N LYS A 95 8.24 -10.81 3.00
CA LYS A 95 7.70 -12.18 2.89
C LYS A 95 6.20 -12.14 2.72
N ILE A 96 5.66 -12.97 1.83
CA ILE A 96 4.23 -13.14 1.68
C ILE A 96 3.82 -14.55 2.08
N GLN A 97 2.75 -14.64 2.87
CA GLN A 97 2.05 -15.87 3.16
C GLN A 97 0.72 -15.88 2.41
N ARG A 98 0.36 -17.03 1.85
CA ARG A 98 -0.93 -17.29 1.22
C ARG A 98 -1.58 -18.46 1.91
N TYR A 99 -2.77 -18.27 2.45
CA TYR A 99 -3.63 -19.33 2.93
C TYR A 99 -4.70 -19.63 1.88
N THR A 100 -4.90 -20.92 1.55
CA THR A 100 -5.97 -21.37 0.64
C THR A 100 -6.95 -22.24 1.43
N ALA A 101 -8.19 -21.78 1.57
CA ALA A 101 -9.20 -22.46 2.39
C ALA A 101 -9.57 -23.85 1.86
N ILE A 102 -9.63 -24.01 0.52
CA ILE A 102 -10.00 -25.26 -0.15
C ILE A 102 -8.99 -26.38 0.15
N LEU A 103 -7.69 -26.02 0.20
CA LEU A 103 -6.61 -26.98 0.44
C LEU A 103 -6.17 -27.02 1.91
N ARG A 104 -6.68 -26.11 2.75
CA ARG A 104 -6.22 -25.89 4.13
C ARG A 104 -4.69 -25.77 4.24
N GLN A 105 -4.08 -25.17 3.23
CA GLN A 105 -2.62 -25.07 3.10
C GLN A 105 -2.18 -23.61 3.19
N THR A 106 -1.01 -23.41 3.81
CA THR A 106 -0.31 -22.13 3.82
C THR A 106 0.98 -22.25 3.01
N ASP A 107 1.13 -21.36 2.03
CA ASP A 107 2.34 -21.22 1.24
C ASP A 107 3.07 -19.94 1.63
N THR A 108 4.41 -19.96 1.61
CA THR A 108 5.22 -18.76 1.87
C THR A 108 6.15 -18.51 0.69
N ALA A 109 6.33 -17.24 0.34
CA ALA A 109 7.28 -16.80 -0.67
C ALA A 109 8.11 -15.63 -0.14
N GLN A 110 9.38 -15.59 -0.55
CA GLN A 110 10.21 -14.41 -0.43
C GLN A 110 9.88 -13.46 -1.59
N CYS A 111 9.82 -12.18 -1.29
CA CYS A 111 9.58 -11.13 -2.25
C CYS A 111 10.75 -10.14 -2.32
N VAL A 112 10.78 -9.38 -3.40
CA VAL A 112 11.71 -8.28 -3.64
C VAL A 112 10.93 -7.07 -4.14
N LEU A 113 11.44 -5.87 -3.87
CA LEU A 113 10.93 -4.66 -4.52
C LEU A 113 11.24 -4.73 -6.00
N ALA A 114 10.25 -4.41 -6.82
CA ALA A 114 10.38 -4.34 -8.27
C ALA A 114 10.37 -2.89 -8.73
N GLU A 115 11.04 -2.63 -9.83
CA GLU A 115 10.91 -1.34 -10.51
C GLU A 115 9.48 -1.15 -11.00
N PRO A 116 8.96 0.08 -10.96
CA PRO A 116 7.67 0.37 -11.59
C PRO A 116 7.76 0.05 -13.09
N PRO A 117 6.71 -0.56 -13.68
CA PRO A 117 6.71 -0.87 -15.10
C PRO A 117 6.87 0.42 -15.91
N LYS A 118 7.72 0.37 -16.95
CA LYS A 118 7.80 1.47 -17.92
C LYS A 118 6.42 1.66 -18.54
N ARG A 119 5.84 2.85 -18.36
CA ARG A 119 4.58 3.20 -19.03
C ARG A 119 4.87 3.23 -20.53
N ALA A 120 4.22 2.35 -21.29
CA ALA A 120 4.09 2.54 -22.72
C ALA A 120 3.11 3.70 -22.89
N PHE A 121 3.65 4.89 -23.16
CA PHE A 121 2.86 6.03 -23.62
C PHE A 121 2.61 5.88 -25.11
#